data_AF-A0A5E4JI48-F1
#
_entry.id   AF-A0A5E4JI48-F1
#
_cell.length_a   1.000
_cell.length_b   1.000
_cell.length_c   1.000
_cell.angle_alpha   90.00
_cell.angle_beta   90.00
_cell.angle_gamma   90.00
#
_symmetry.space_group_name_H-M   'P 1'
#
loop_
_entity.id
_entity.type
_entity.pdbx_description
1 polymer ?
#
loop_
_entity_poly.entity_id
_entity_poly.type
_entity_poly.pdbx_seq_one_letter_code
_entity_poly.pdbx_strand_id
1 'polypeptide(L)'
;MPNRRTSSKVRGRRKARGTMRSRPQARRRAKASSANRKEFLISKMLSSPHDGARRLELHDVIYNLSGRLRALAYRSGFDLGASLYGHSGTNIGALERALENAGFGKITYQPFESHSIITAYRTRRGAADLGSGMHHFEAGIIAGYMSAHAKRAIYVKESKCVYDGDRFCQFIASPKEELSGGAGNEAVDFEDLVKGVRAGFSAGGAGGASGQYNLLATLPILEEPIFTEAEKLTYELGTRLAENSDREAFRDNAEKLGRYLGIEKVAVRKKGKATEVLLTFGHGSSVRNFVSLNSAVMEGFAKGVLNKNVYVQRRLNGQHGYSVIIRLLPRSNARRKKA
;
A
#
# COMPACT_ATOMS: atom_id res chain seq x y z
N MET A 1 14.86 44.98 67.67
CA MET A 1 14.26 43.66 67.98
C MET A 1 12.75 43.84 68.14
N PRO A 2 11.92 42.79 67.96
CA PRO A 2 12.17 41.56 67.17
C PRO A 2 12.14 41.94 65.66
N ASN A 3 11.58 41.28 64.65
CA ASN A 3 10.96 39.94 64.46
C ASN A 3 11.11 39.52 62.97
N ARG A 4 10.91 38.23 62.66
CA ARG A 4 10.71 37.72 61.28
C ARG A 4 9.97 36.37 61.35
N ARG A 5 8.69 36.32 60.95
CA ARG A 5 7.95 35.06 60.75
C ARG A 5 7.90 34.69 59.27
N THR A 6 8.63 33.63 58.91
CA THR A 6 8.53 32.96 57.60
C THR A 6 7.36 31.97 57.60
N SER A 7 6.66 31.82 56.48
CA SER A 7 5.67 30.74 56.29
C SER A 7 5.84 30.06 54.93
N SER A 8 6.47 28.90 54.93
CA SER A 8 6.76 28.09 53.74
C SER A 8 5.57 27.19 53.38
N LYS A 9 4.72 27.61 52.44
CA LYS A 9 3.64 26.75 51.90
C LYS A 9 4.20 25.64 51.00
N VAL A 10 4.55 24.50 51.60
CA VAL A 10 4.97 23.28 50.89
C VAL A 10 3.83 22.74 50.02
N ARG A 11 3.91 22.95 48.71
CA ARG A 11 2.97 22.36 47.74
C ARG A 11 3.28 20.88 47.52
N GLY A 12 2.55 20.00 48.20
CA GLY A 12 2.68 18.56 48.04
C GLY A 12 2.39 18.08 46.61
N ARG A 13 3.39 17.47 45.95
CA ARG A 13 3.22 16.79 44.65
C ARG A 13 2.35 15.54 44.82
N ARG A 14 1.05 15.61 44.48
CA ARG A 14 0.21 14.42 44.27
C ARG A 14 0.81 13.57 43.13
N LYS A 15 1.48 12.46 43.47
CA LYS A 15 1.88 11.44 42.49
C LYS A 15 0.62 10.81 41.89
N ALA A 16 0.32 11.12 40.63
CA ALA A 16 -0.75 10.46 39.90
C ALA A 16 -0.39 8.98 39.67
N ARG A 17 -1.04 8.07 40.41
CA ARG A 17 -0.97 6.61 40.16
C ARG A 17 -1.69 6.30 38.85
N GLY A 18 -0.97 6.38 37.72
CA GLY A 18 -1.48 6.02 36.41
C GLY A 18 -1.96 4.55 36.39
N THR A 19 -3.24 4.33 36.11
CA THR A 19 -3.89 3.02 36.15
C THR A 19 -3.48 2.15 34.96
N MET A 20 -2.40 1.37 35.14
CA MET A 20 -1.76 0.56 34.10
C MET A 20 -2.62 -0.60 33.53
N ARG A 21 -3.87 -0.77 34.00
CA ARG A 21 -4.78 -1.89 33.67
C ARG A 21 -5.48 -1.82 32.30
N SER A 22 -5.45 -0.69 31.58
CA SER A 22 -6.23 -0.51 30.33
C SER A 22 -5.61 -1.13 29.06
N ARG A 23 -4.29 -1.35 29.04
CA ARG A 23 -3.55 -1.79 27.83
C ARG A 23 -4.02 -3.12 27.22
N PRO A 24 -4.32 -4.19 27.97
CA PRO A 24 -4.74 -5.48 27.38
C PRO A 24 -6.10 -5.40 26.68
N GLN A 25 -7.06 -4.69 27.29
CA GLN A 25 -8.42 -4.56 26.77
C GLN A 25 -8.47 -3.69 25.52
N ALA A 26 -7.66 -2.62 25.47
CA ALA A 26 -7.47 -1.81 24.27
C ALA A 26 -6.85 -2.62 23.12
N ARG A 27 -5.80 -3.42 23.38
CA ARG A 27 -5.20 -4.32 22.39
C ARG A 27 -6.19 -5.36 21.86
N ARG A 28 -7.03 -5.96 22.71
CA ARG A 28 -8.09 -6.90 22.28
C ARG A 28 -9.13 -6.22 21.37
N ARG A 29 -9.64 -5.03 21.75
CA ARG A 29 -10.59 -4.27 20.92
C ARG A 29 -10.00 -3.86 19.56
N ALA A 30 -8.74 -3.44 19.53
CA ALA A 30 -8.04 -3.12 18.28
C ALA A 30 -7.88 -4.34 17.35
N LYS A 31 -7.52 -5.52 17.89
CA LYS A 31 -7.44 -6.75 17.09
C LYS A 31 -8.79 -7.16 16.50
N ALA A 32 -9.87 -7.13 17.30
CA ALA A 32 -11.22 -7.41 16.82
C ALA A 32 -11.63 -6.44 15.69
N SER A 33 -11.44 -5.14 15.88
CA SER A 33 -11.69 -4.14 14.83
C SER A 33 -10.87 -4.33 13.54
N SER A 34 -9.74 -5.05 13.60
CA SER A 34 -8.93 -5.39 12.44
C SER A 34 -9.42 -6.67 11.73
N ALA A 35 -9.83 -7.69 12.49
CA ALA A 35 -10.42 -8.93 11.96
C ALA A 35 -11.69 -8.63 11.14
N ASN A 36 -12.68 -7.96 11.76
CA ASN A 36 -13.91 -7.53 11.11
C ASN A 36 -13.64 -6.67 9.85
N ARG A 37 -12.53 -5.92 9.81
CA ARG A 37 -12.11 -5.14 8.63
C ARG A 37 -11.51 -6.04 7.53
N LYS A 38 -10.66 -7.02 7.85
CA LYS A 38 -10.14 -8.00 6.87
C LYS A 38 -11.30 -8.80 6.25
N GLU A 39 -12.23 -9.28 7.07
CA GLU A 39 -13.44 -10.01 6.67
C GLU A 39 -14.33 -9.16 5.74
N PHE A 40 -14.61 -7.91 6.10
CA PHE A 40 -15.36 -6.98 5.24
C PHE A 40 -14.68 -6.73 3.88
N LEU A 41 -13.36 -6.55 3.86
CA LEU A 41 -12.60 -6.34 2.63
C LEU A 41 -12.58 -7.60 1.75
N ILE A 42 -12.44 -8.79 2.34
CA ILE A 42 -12.55 -10.10 1.67
C ILE A 42 -13.95 -10.29 1.07
N SER A 43 -14.99 -10.04 1.87
CA SER A 43 -16.38 -10.11 1.41
C SER A 43 -16.61 -9.21 0.19
N LYS A 44 -16.12 -7.96 0.24
CA LYS A 44 -16.21 -7.02 -0.90
C LYS A 44 -15.38 -7.45 -2.11
N MET A 45 -14.19 -8.00 -1.93
CA MET A 45 -13.36 -8.56 -3.00
C MET A 45 -14.03 -9.77 -3.68
N LEU A 46 -14.84 -10.55 -2.95
CA LEU A 46 -15.64 -11.64 -3.51
C LEU A 46 -16.96 -11.15 -4.16
N SER A 47 -17.60 -10.12 -3.61
CA SER A 47 -18.97 -9.73 -3.97
C SER A 47 -19.11 -8.61 -5.01
N SER A 48 -18.10 -7.75 -5.16
CA SER A 48 -18.24 -6.47 -5.87
C SER A 48 -17.36 -6.43 -7.13
N PRO A 49 -17.96 -6.40 -8.34
CA PRO A 49 -17.24 -6.14 -9.58
C PRO A 49 -16.39 -4.87 -9.50
N HIS A 50 -15.23 -4.87 -10.16
CA HIS A 50 -14.33 -3.72 -10.17
C HIS A 50 -14.87 -2.57 -11.04
N ASP A 51 -15.71 -1.71 -10.46
CA ASP A 51 -16.27 -0.49 -11.08
C ASP A 51 -15.37 0.76 -10.94
N GLY A 52 -14.57 0.82 -9.87
CA GLY A 52 -13.90 2.04 -9.43
C GLY A 52 -12.64 2.46 -10.17
N ALA A 53 -12.11 3.63 -9.78
CA ALA A 53 -10.81 4.11 -10.24
C ALA A 53 -9.67 3.19 -9.74
N ARG A 54 -8.91 2.66 -10.71
CA ARG A 54 -7.75 1.78 -10.54
C ARG A 54 -6.61 2.46 -9.78
N ARG A 55 -5.88 1.72 -8.93
CA ARG A 55 -4.92 2.28 -7.96
C ARG A 55 -3.50 1.76 -8.10
N LEU A 56 -2.51 2.63 -7.89
CA LEU A 56 -1.10 2.28 -7.75
C LEU A 56 -0.91 1.30 -6.59
N GLU A 57 -0.38 0.14 -6.92
CA GLU A 57 -0.03 -0.91 -5.97
C GLU A 57 1.35 -0.61 -5.39
N LEU A 58 1.38 0.24 -4.36
CA LEU A 58 2.60 0.54 -3.59
C LEU A 58 3.23 -0.73 -2.99
N HIS A 59 2.44 -1.79 -2.83
CA HIS A 59 2.91 -3.08 -2.38
C HIS A 59 3.75 -3.81 -3.45
N ASP A 60 3.44 -3.71 -4.75
CA ASP A 60 4.31 -4.23 -5.83
C ASP A 60 5.71 -3.60 -5.74
N VAL A 61 5.74 -2.27 -5.60
CA VAL A 61 6.98 -1.49 -5.50
C VAL A 61 7.79 -1.90 -4.27
N ILE A 62 7.15 -2.08 -3.12
CA ILE A 62 7.85 -2.39 -1.86
C ILE A 62 8.27 -3.86 -1.79
N TYR A 63 7.41 -4.80 -2.22
CA TYR A 63 7.68 -6.22 -2.09
C TYR A 63 8.88 -6.67 -2.94
N ASN A 64 9.06 -6.09 -4.14
CA ASN A 64 10.07 -6.55 -5.09
C ASN A 64 11.51 -6.03 -4.83
N LEU A 65 11.70 -5.16 -3.83
CA LEU A 65 13.01 -4.62 -3.41
C LEU A 65 13.94 -5.62 -2.70
N SER A 66 13.46 -6.81 -2.32
CA SER A 66 14.33 -7.88 -1.82
C SER A 66 13.62 -9.24 -1.81
N GLY A 67 14.39 -10.33 -1.91
CA GLY A 67 13.86 -11.69 -1.72
C GLY A 67 13.15 -11.89 -0.37
N ARG A 68 13.55 -11.17 0.70
CA ARG A 68 12.87 -11.22 2.00
C ARG A 68 11.47 -10.61 1.97
N LEU A 69 11.29 -9.51 1.23
CA LEU A 69 9.99 -8.86 1.06
C LEU A 69 9.10 -9.60 0.06
N ARG A 70 9.66 -10.18 -1.02
CA ARG A 70 8.93 -11.11 -1.91
C ARG A 70 8.45 -12.38 -1.19
N ALA A 71 9.27 -12.94 -0.30
CA ALA A 71 8.87 -14.06 0.54
C ALA A 71 7.82 -13.68 1.61
N LEU A 72 7.78 -12.41 2.05
CA LEU A 72 6.67 -11.90 2.86
C LEU A 72 5.39 -11.79 2.03
N ALA A 73 5.48 -11.21 0.83
CA ALA A 73 4.37 -11.09 -0.11
C ALA A 73 3.69 -12.44 -0.35
N TYR A 74 4.47 -13.47 -0.71
CA TYR A 74 3.94 -14.81 -0.96
C TYR A 74 3.23 -15.42 0.26
N ARG A 75 3.81 -15.32 1.47
CA ARG A 75 3.17 -15.83 2.69
C ARG A 75 1.89 -15.07 3.05
N SER A 76 1.90 -13.74 2.97
CA SER A 76 0.70 -12.95 3.27
C SER A 76 -0.38 -13.08 2.19
N GLY A 77 0.01 -13.34 0.95
CA GLY A 77 -0.88 -13.78 -0.12
C GLY A 77 -1.51 -15.13 0.21
N PHE A 78 -0.71 -16.11 0.66
CA PHE A 78 -1.19 -17.43 1.08
C PHE A 78 -2.22 -17.34 2.21
N ASP A 79 -1.92 -16.55 3.25
CA ASP A 79 -2.86 -16.28 4.34
C ASP A 79 -4.17 -15.62 3.85
N LEU A 80 -4.11 -14.77 2.82
CA LEU A 80 -5.29 -14.17 2.19
C LEU A 80 -6.04 -15.17 1.31
N GLY A 81 -5.35 -16.01 0.54
CA GLY A 81 -5.94 -17.06 -0.31
C GLY A 81 -6.71 -18.10 0.51
N ALA A 82 -6.12 -18.60 1.59
CA ALA A 82 -6.79 -19.49 2.54
C ALA A 82 -7.98 -18.79 3.22
N SER A 83 -7.87 -17.50 3.54
CA SER A 83 -8.99 -16.71 4.07
C SER A 83 -10.14 -16.57 3.05
N LEU A 84 -9.82 -16.28 1.78
CA LEU A 84 -10.78 -16.14 0.68
C LEU A 84 -11.57 -17.44 0.48
N TYR A 85 -10.89 -18.59 0.46
CA TYR A 85 -11.52 -19.91 0.35
C TYR A 85 -12.57 -20.17 1.43
N GLY A 86 -12.29 -19.79 2.68
CA GLY A 86 -13.23 -19.90 3.80
C GLY A 86 -14.47 -18.99 3.69
N HIS A 87 -14.42 -17.93 2.86
CA HIS A 87 -15.51 -16.98 2.67
C HIS A 87 -16.26 -17.15 1.33
N SER A 88 -15.78 -18.01 0.43
CA SER A 88 -16.20 -18.01 -0.98
C SER A 88 -17.21 -19.09 -1.38
N GLY A 89 -17.57 -19.99 -0.45
CA GLY A 89 -18.28 -21.23 -0.79
C GLY A 89 -17.38 -22.22 -1.56
N THR A 90 -16.07 -22.21 -1.28
CA THR A 90 -15.07 -23.27 -1.59
C THR A 90 -14.85 -23.67 -3.06
N ASN A 91 -15.48 -23.01 -4.03
CA ASN A 91 -15.38 -23.29 -5.47
C ASN A 91 -14.22 -22.53 -6.15
N ILE A 92 -13.58 -23.11 -7.17
CA ILE A 92 -12.45 -22.48 -7.89
C ILE A 92 -12.88 -21.20 -8.63
N GLY A 93 -14.07 -21.15 -9.21
CA GLY A 93 -14.56 -19.95 -9.90
C GLY A 93 -14.66 -18.70 -9.00
N ALA A 94 -14.67 -18.86 -7.68
CA ALA A 94 -14.58 -17.73 -6.75
C ALA A 94 -13.15 -17.18 -6.59
N LEU A 95 -12.11 -17.98 -6.80
CA LEU A 95 -10.72 -17.50 -6.91
C LEU A 95 -10.57 -16.68 -8.19
N GLU A 96 -11.12 -17.15 -9.30
CA GLU A 96 -11.15 -16.41 -10.57
C GLU A 96 -11.83 -15.04 -10.36
N ARG A 97 -13.07 -15.02 -9.86
CA ARG A 97 -13.80 -13.77 -9.55
C ARG A 97 -13.05 -12.87 -8.56
N ALA A 98 -12.38 -13.42 -7.55
CA ALA A 98 -11.62 -12.64 -6.57
C ALA A 98 -10.42 -11.93 -7.22
N LEU A 99 -9.74 -12.58 -8.17
CA LEU A 99 -8.62 -12.00 -8.92
C LEU A 99 -9.10 -11.01 -10.01
N GLU A 100 -10.23 -11.27 -10.67
CA GLU A 100 -10.87 -10.31 -11.58
C GLU A 100 -11.32 -9.03 -10.83
N ASN A 101 -11.99 -9.18 -9.68
CA ASN A 101 -12.38 -8.07 -8.79
C ASN A 101 -11.18 -7.37 -8.11
N ALA A 102 -10.04 -8.05 -7.97
CA ALA A 102 -8.79 -7.42 -7.58
C ALA A 102 -8.25 -6.49 -8.67
N GLY A 103 -8.46 -6.82 -9.94
CA GLY A 103 -8.10 -5.97 -11.09
C GLY A 103 -7.28 -6.67 -12.18
N PHE A 104 -7.01 -7.98 -12.04
CA PHE A 104 -6.10 -8.76 -12.91
C PHE A 104 -6.65 -9.09 -14.30
N GLY A 105 -7.58 -8.27 -14.80
CA GLY A 105 -8.18 -8.42 -16.12
C GLY A 105 -9.16 -9.58 -16.18
N LYS A 106 -9.01 -10.47 -17.17
CA LYS A 106 -9.77 -11.73 -17.26
C LYS A 106 -8.90 -12.89 -16.79
N ILE A 107 -9.44 -13.75 -15.94
CA ILE A 107 -8.79 -14.98 -15.48
C ILE A 107 -9.26 -16.18 -16.30
N THR A 108 -8.39 -17.19 -16.43
CA THR A 108 -8.77 -18.55 -16.86
C THR A 108 -8.00 -19.59 -16.05
N TYR A 109 -8.72 -20.49 -15.38
CA TYR A 109 -8.20 -21.72 -14.77
C TYR A 109 -8.17 -22.89 -15.78
N GLN A 110 -7.05 -23.62 -15.82
CA GLN A 110 -6.85 -24.82 -16.64
C GLN A 110 -6.29 -25.96 -15.76
N PRO A 111 -7.10 -26.97 -15.40
CA PRO A 111 -6.63 -28.11 -14.63
C PRO A 111 -5.92 -29.15 -15.52
N PHE A 112 -4.83 -29.72 -15.00
CA PHE A 112 -4.13 -30.88 -15.54
C PHE A 112 -3.95 -31.91 -14.41
N GLU A 113 -3.50 -33.12 -14.74
CA GLU A 113 -3.33 -34.21 -13.76
C GLU A 113 -2.31 -33.88 -12.65
N SER A 114 -1.18 -33.27 -13.03
CA SER A 114 -0.03 -33.01 -12.15
C SER A 114 0.08 -31.56 -11.64
N HIS A 115 -0.70 -30.64 -12.21
CA HIS A 115 -0.62 -29.21 -11.96
C HIS A 115 -1.88 -28.49 -12.44
N SER A 116 -1.97 -27.17 -12.27
CA SER A 116 -2.97 -26.33 -12.92
C SER A 116 -2.32 -25.03 -13.36
N ILE A 117 -2.84 -24.44 -14.45
CA ILE A 117 -2.38 -23.17 -14.98
C ILE A 117 -3.47 -22.13 -14.74
N ILE A 118 -3.12 -21.01 -14.11
CA ILE A 118 -3.96 -19.83 -13.99
C ILE A 118 -3.35 -18.77 -14.89
N THR A 119 -4.09 -18.28 -15.88
CA THR A 119 -3.62 -17.19 -16.76
C THR A 119 -4.46 -15.94 -16.55
N ALA A 120 -3.79 -14.79 -16.43
CA ALA A 120 -4.38 -13.48 -16.22
C ALA A 120 -4.14 -12.59 -17.45
N TYR A 121 -5.19 -12.37 -18.24
CA TYR A 121 -5.15 -11.63 -19.50
C TYR A 121 -5.58 -10.19 -19.32
N ARG A 122 -4.90 -9.26 -20.01
CA ARG A 122 -5.19 -7.81 -19.97
C ARG A 122 -4.97 -7.17 -18.58
N THR A 123 -4.10 -7.76 -17.75
CA THR A 123 -3.70 -7.24 -16.43
C THR A 123 -3.31 -5.76 -16.50
N ARG A 124 -2.30 -5.44 -17.32
CA ARG A 124 -1.86 -4.06 -17.61
C ARG A 124 -1.65 -3.87 -19.13
N ARG A 125 -2.00 -2.69 -19.65
CA ARG A 125 -1.59 -2.21 -20.99
C ARG A 125 -0.49 -1.17 -20.78
N GLY A 126 0.67 -1.36 -21.40
CA GLY A 126 1.80 -0.44 -21.22
C GLY A 126 2.41 -0.49 -19.82
N ALA A 127 2.55 -1.70 -19.25
CA ALA A 127 3.56 -1.90 -18.21
C ALA A 127 4.95 -1.58 -18.78
N ALA A 128 5.86 -1.05 -17.96
CA ALA A 128 7.27 -1.03 -18.31
C ALA A 128 7.82 -2.46 -18.20
N ASP A 129 8.73 -2.83 -19.07
CA ASP A 129 9.50 -4.06 -18.89
C ASP A 129 10.49 -3.87 -17.73
N LEU A 130 10.56 -4.85 -16.84
CA LEU A 130 11.42 -4.89 -15.66
C LEU A 130 12.28 -6.17 -15.63
N GLY A 131 12.25 -6.98 -16.70
CA GLY A 131 12.96 -8.27 -16.80
C GLY A 131 12.69 -9.24 -15.65
N SER A 132 11.49 -9.16 -15.03
CA SER A 132 11.23 -9.87 -13.77
C SER A 132 9.75 -10.13 -13.49
N GLY A 133 9.48 -11.31 -12.92
CA GLY A 133 8.19 -11.64 -12.31
C GLY A 133 7.97 -10.81 -11.04
N MET A 134 6.83 -10.13 -10.98
CA MET A 134 6.48 -9.18 -9.90
C MET A 134 5.41 -9.72 -8.96
N HIS A 135 4.59 -10.68 -9.41
CA HIS A 135 3.29 -10.99 -8.79
C HIS A 135 3.39 -12.08 -7.71
N HIS A 136 4.28 -11.84 -6.73
CA HIS A 136 4.54 -12.76 -5.64
C HIS A 136 3.39 -12.87 -4.63
N PHE A 137 2.61 -11.80 -4.44
CA PHE A 137 1.47 -11.81 -3.52
C PHE A 137 0.29 -12.61 -4.10
N GLU A 138 0.09 -12.52 -5.41
CA GLU A 138 -0.90 -13.18 -6.25
C GLU A 138 -0.62 -14.68 -6.35
N ALA A 139 0.63 -15.05 -6.62
CA ALA A 139 1.09 -16.43 -6.53
C ALA A 139 0.80 -17.02 -5.14
N GLY A 140 1.02 -16.21 -4.08
CA GLY A 140 0.61 -16.53 -2.71
C GLY A 140 -0.90 -16.78 -2.58
N ILE A 141 -1.75 -15.88 -3.08
CA ILE A 141 -3.23 -16.03 -3.02
C ILE A 141 -3.67 -17.33 -3.69
N ILE A 142 -3.17 -17.61 -4.90
CA ILE A 142 -3.49 -18.84 -5.63
C ILE A 142 -3.04 -20.06 -4.82
N ALA A 143 -1.80 -20.04 -4.29
CA ALA A 143 -1.25 -21.13 -3.48
C ALA A 143 -2.08 -21.41 -2.22
N GLY A 144 -2.44 -20.38 -1.45
CA GLY A 144 -3.23 -20.51 -0.23
C GLY A 144 -4.66 -20.98 -0.50
N TYR A 145 -5.30 -20.45 -1.54
CA TYR A 145 -6.65 -20.86 -1.93
C TYR A 145 -6.68 -22.31 -2.44
N MET A 146 -5.76 -22.67 -3.33
CA MET A 146 -5.68 -24.03 -3.86
C MET A 146 -5.23 -25.04 -2.81
N SER A 147 -4.36 -24.67 -1.87
CA SER A 147 -3.98 -25.55 -0.75
C SER A 147 -5.17 -25.86 0.16
N ALA A 148 -5.99 -24.83 0.47
CA ALA A 148 -7.20 -24.99 1.27
C ALA A 148 -8.28 -25.81 0.54
N HIS A 149 -8.43 -25.63 -0.78
CA HIS A 149 -9.34 -26.43 -1.62
C HIS A 149 -8.89 -27.90 -1.75
N ALA A 150 -7.61 -28.14 -2.05
CA ALA A 150 -7.06 -29.48 -2.27
C ALA A 150 -6.70 -30.23 -0.98
N LYS A 151 -6.79 -29.58 0.20
CA LYS A 151 -6.42 -30.12 1.53
C LYS A 151 -4.99 -30.67 1.61
N ARG A 152 -4.09 -30.14 0.78
CA ARG A 152 -2.65 -30.47 0.70
C ARG A 152 -1.86 -29.22 0.33
N ALA A 153 -0.54 -29.22 0.51
CA ALA A 153 0.30 -28.13 0.01
C ALA A 153 0.19 -28.02 -1.52
N ILE A 154 -0.04 -26.80 -2.02
CA ILE A 154 0.05 -26.41 -3.43
C ILE A 154 0.97 -25.20 -3.51
N TYR A 155 2.08 -25.34 -4.23
CA TYR A 155 3.05 -24.30 -4.50
C TYR A 155 2.71 -23.63 -5.84
N VAL A 156 2.95 -22.33 -5.95
CA VAL A 156 2.66 -21.55 -7.16
C VAL A 156 3.86 -20.72 -7.59
N LYS A 157 4.21 -20.81 -8.87
CA LYS A 157 5.25 -19.97 -9.50
C LYS A 157 4.62 -19.13 -10.62
N GLU A 158 4.98 -17.85 -10.71
CA GLU A 158 4.77 -17.05 -11.92
C GLU A 158 5.75 -17.52 -13.03
N SER A 159 5.22 -18.03 -14.13
CA SER A 159 5.98 -18.55 -15.28
C SER A 159 6.12 -17.56 -16.44
N LYS A 160 5.26 -16.52 -16.47
CA LYS A 160 5.21 -15.45 -17.47
C LYS A 160 4.68 -14.19 -16.80
N CYS A 161 5.22 -13.02 -17.12
CA CYS A 161 4.83 -11.75 -16.48
C CYS A 161 4.75 -10.60 -17.49
N VAL A 162 3.78 -9.69 -17.33
CA VAL A 162 3.74 -8.43 -18.13
C VAL A 162 4.84 -7.43 -17.76
N TYR A 163 5.66 -7.75 -16.76
CA TYR A 163 6.88 -7.03 -16.37
C TYR A 163 8.17 -7.76 -16.81
N ASP A 164 8.02 -8.80 -17.64
CA ASP A 164 9.09 -9.62 -18.23
C ASP A 164 8.77 -9.85 -19.72
N GLY A 165 8.47 -8.75 -20.43
CA GLY A 165 8.08 -8.70 -21.85
C GLY A 165 6.76 -9.39 -22.28
N ASP A 166 6.14 -10.24 -21.45
CA ASP A 166 5.02 -11.10 -21.85
C ASP A 166 3.67 -10.36 -21.99
N ARG A 167 2.72 -10.94 -22.73
CA ARG A 167 1.39 -10.31 -23.00
C ARG A 167 0.31 -10.62 -21.95
N PHE A 168 0.65 -11.42 -20.95
CA PHE A 168 -0.22 -11.89 -19.88
C PHE A 168 0.63 -12.38 -18.70
N CYS A 169 0.04 -12.45 -17.50
CA CYS A 169 0.68 -13.14 -16.39
C CYS A 169 0.22 -14.60 -16.35
N GLN A 170 1.10 -15.54 -16.03
CA GLN A 170 0.76 -16.96 -15.91
C GLN A 170 1.34 -17.55 -14.64
N PHE A 171 0.53 -18.34 -13.95
CA PHE A 171 0.89 -18.99 -12.69
C PHE A 171 0.71 -20.50 -12.82
N ILE A 172 1.76 -21.26 -12.52
CA ILE A 172 1.73 -22.73 -12.50
C ILE A 172 1.61 -23.18 -11.03
N ALA A 173 0.52 -23.89 -10.74
CA ALA A 173 0.18 -24.43 -9.42
C ALA A 173 0.42 -25.94 -9.37
N SER A 174 1.24 -26.46 -8.45
CA SER A 174 1.52 -27.89 -8.32
C SER A 174 1.81 -28.30 -6.87
N PRO A 175 1.55 -29.56 -6.45
CA PRO A 175 2.05 -30.07 -5.17
C PRO A 175 3.59 -30.20 -5.08
N LYS A 176 4.33 -30.01 -6.18
CA LYS A 176 5.80 -30.05 -6.19
C LYS A 176 6.42 -28.73 -5.71
N GLU A 177 7.21 -28.81 -4.64
CA GLU A 177 7.99 -27.68 -4.09
C GLU A 177 9.14 -27.22 -5.00
N GLU A 178 9.53 -28.04 -5.99
CA GLU A 178 10.53 -27.71 -7.01
C GLU A 178 10.22 -26.40 -7.77
N LEU A 179 8.94 -25.99 -7.84
CA LEU A 179 8.54 -24.71 -8.44
C LEU A 179 8.90 -23.49 -7.57
N SER A 180 9.08 -23.66 -6.25
CA SER A 180 9.28 -22.56 -5.30
C SER A 180 10.66 -21.91 -5.35
N GLY A 181 11.69 -22.64 -5.80
CA GLY A 181 13.09 -22.16 -5.82
C GLY A 181 13.45 -21.27 -7.00
N GLY A 182 12.52 -21.03 -7.93
CA GLY A 182 12.82 -20.52 -9.29
C GLY A 182 12.45 -19.07 -9.58
N ALA A 183 12.22 -18.22 -8.57
CA ALA A 183 12.14 -16.77 -8.77
C ALA A 183 13.55 -16.17 -8.72
N GLY A 184 13.93 -15.34 -9.69
CA GLY A 184 15.26 -14.73 -9.74
C GLY A 184 15.58 -13.98 -8.45
N ASN A 185 16.66 -14.36 -7.76
CA ASN A 185 16.97 -13.87 -6.41
C ASN A 185 17.39 -12.39 -6.36
N GLU A 186 17.80 -11.82 -7.49
CA GLU A 186 18.05 -10.38 -7.63
C GLU A 186 16.79 -9.57 -7.29
N ALA A 187 16.99 -8.48 -6.55
CA ALA A 187 15.94 -7.49 -6.34
C ALA A 187 15.76 -6.67 -7.62
N VAL A 188 14.53 -6.23 -7.89
CA VAL A 188 14.29 -5.27 -8.97
C VAL A 188 14.85 -3.92 -8.53
N ASP A 189 15.62 -3.27 -9.40
CA ASP A 189 16.22 -1.97 -9.06
C ASP A 189 15.14 -0.91 -8.79
N PHE A 190 15.42 -0.03 -7.84
CA PHE A 190 14.46 1.00 -7.43
C PHE A 190 14.16 2.00 -8.57
N GLU A 191 15.14 2.33 -9.42
CA GLU A 191 14.92 3.21 -10.57
C GLU A 191 14.05 2.53 -11.65
N ASP A 192 14.16 1.21 -11.82
CA ASP A 192 13.29 0.46 -12.74
C ASP A 192 11.84 0.39 -12.22
N LEU A 193 11.66 0.15 -10.91
CA LEU A 193 10.35 0.28 -10.27
C LEU A 193 9.79 1.70 -10.41
N VAL A 194 10.61 2.74 -10.23
CA VAL A 194 10.24 4.14 -10.48
C VAL A 194 9.83 4.36 -11.95
N LYS A 195 10.55 3.80 -12.94
CA LYS A 195 10.17 3.87 -14.37
C LYS A 195 8.79 3.24 -14.60
N GLY A 196 8.52 2.07 -14.01
CA GLY A 196 7.22 1.41 -14.07
C GLY A 196 6.07 2.24 -13.50
N VAL A 197 6.24 2.81 -12.30
CA VAL A 197 5.24 3.71 -11.70
C VAL A 197 5.08 5.00 -12.50
N ARG A 198 6.17 5.57 -13.02
CA ARG A 198 6.19 6.77 -13.86
C ARG A 198 5.43 6.55 -15.18
N ALA A 199 5.55 5.38 -15.80
CA ALA A 199 4.78 4.99 -16.98
C ALA A 199 3.26 4.91 -16.68
N GLY A 200 2.88 4.18 -15.62
CA GLY A 200 1.47 4.05 -15.21
C GLY A 200 0.83 5.38 -14.80
N PHE A 201 1.58 6.25 -14.12
CA PHE A 201 1.18 7.63 -13.81
C PHE A 201 1.01 8.48 -15.08
N SER A 202 1.96 8.43 -16.02
CA SER A 202 1.86 9.14 -17.31
C SER A 202 0.62 8.71 -18.10
N ALA A 203 0.35 7.40 -18.19
CA ALA A 203 -0.83 6.81 -18.84
C ALA A 203 -2.18 7.06 -18.12
N GLY A 204 -2.21 7.90 -17.08
CA GLY A 204 -3.46 8.31 -16.42
C GLY A 204 -4.00 7.31 -15.40
N GLY A 205 -3.21 6.31 -14.98
CA GLY A 205 -3.59 5.32 -13.97
C GLY A 205 -4.43 4.14 -14.48
N ALA A 206 -4.57 3.96 -15.80
CA ALA A 206 -5.39 2.93 -16.44
C ALA A 206 -4.80 1.49 -16.37
N GLY A 207 -4.38 1.03 -15.19
CA GLY A 207 -3.73 -0.29 -15.03
C GLY A 207 -3.65 -0.89 -13.62
N GLY A 208 -4.09 -0.19 -12.57
CA GLY A 208 -4.00 -0.68 -11.19
C GLY A 208 -5.21 -1.47 -10.65
N ALA A 209 -5.13 -1.89 -9.39
CA ALA A 209 -6.08 -2.73 -8.67
C ALA A 209 -7.22 -1.99 -7.95
N SER A 210 -8.17 -2.76 -7.41
CA SER A 210 -9.29 -2.29 -6.59
C SER A 210 -8.85 -1.79 -5.22
N GLY A 211 -9.68 -0.94 -4.61
CA GLY A 211 -9.39 -0.33 -3.30
C GLY A 211 -9.32 -1.32 -2.14
N GLN A 212 -10.06 -2.41 -2.25
CA GLN A 212 -10.13 -3.50 -1.28
C GLN A 212 -8.86 -4.35 -1.37
N TYR A 213 -8.50 -4.73 -2.60
CA TYR A 213 -7.29 -5.50 -2.88
C TYR A 213 -6.03 -4.78 -2.43
N ASN A 214 -5.82 -3.55 -2.91
CA ASN A 214 -4.60 -2.79 -2.63
C ASN A 214 -4.43 -2.54 -1.12
N LEU A 215 -5.52 -2.33 -0.36
CA LEU A 215 -5.43 -2.26 1.09
C LEU A 215 -5.06 -3.62 1.71
N LEU A 216 -5.73 -4.72 1.34
CA LEU A 216 -5.43 -6.07 1.84
C LEU A 216 -3.97 -6.47 1.60
N ALA A 217 -3.48 -6.26 0.38
CA ALA A 217 -2.11 -6.56 -0.02
C ALA A 217 -1.06 -5.67 0.65
N THR A 218 -1.42 -4.44 1.02
CA THR A 218 -0.54 -3.54 1.78
C THR A 218 -0.53 -3.85 3.29
N LEU A 219 -1.53 -4.54 3.86
CA LEU A 219 -1.62 -4.77 5.33
C LEU A 219 -0.32 -5.28 6.00
N PRO A 220 0.44 -6.25 5.44
CA PRO A 220 1.69 -6.73 6.06
C PRO A 220 2.80 -5.67 6.11
N ILE A 221 2.83 -4.77 5.13
CA ILE A 221 3.76 -3.63 5.04
C ILE A 221 3.41 -2.57 6.09
N LEU A 222 2.17 -2.53 6.59
CA LEU A 222 1.73 -1.56 7.60
C LEU A 222 2.20 -1.90 9.02
N GLU A 223 2.81 -3.06 9.25
CA GLU A 223 3.33 -3.49 10.55
C GLU A 223 4.79 -3.08 10.76
N GLU A 224 5.17 -2.77 12.01
CA GLU A 224 6.55 -2.41 12.36
C GLU A 224 7.44 -3.66 12.49
N PRO A 225 8.73 -3.61 12.09
CA PRO A 225 9.48 -2.43 11.65
C PRO A 225 9.37 -2.10 10.15
N ILE A 226 8.64 -2.91 9.36
CA ILE A 226 8.59 -2.81 7.89
C ILE A 226 8.01 -1.45 7.47
N PHE A 227 6.94 -1.02 8.15
CA PHE A 227 6.27 0.26 7.89
C PHE A 227 7.22 1.46 7.93
N THR A 228 8.16 1.51 8.90
CA THR A 228 9.10 2.62 9.05
C THR A 228 10.04 2.77 7.84
N GLU A 229 10.49 1.67 7.24
CA GLU A 229 11.32 1.73 6.02
C GLU A 229 10.45 1.96 4.77
N ALA A 230 9.25 1.38 4.73
CA ALA A 230 8.27 1.60 3.67
C ALA A 230 7.85 3.08 3.54
N GLU A 231 7.64 3.82 4.63
CA GLU A 231 7.29 5.27 4.56
C GLU A 231 8.44 6.11 3.98
N LYS A 232 9.71 5.70 4.16
CA LYS A 232 10.87 6.35 3.51
C LYS A 232 10.93 6.02 2.02
N LEU A 233 10.73 4.75 1.65
CA LEU A 233 10.75 4.30 0.26
C LEU A 233 9.62 4.94 -0.56
N THR A 234 8.42 5.09 0.01
CA THR A 234 7.32 5.78 -0.68
C THR A 234 7.53 7.29 -0.76
N TYR A 235 8.23 7.91 0.20
CA TYR A 235 8.67 9.30 0.10
C TYR A 235 9.69 9.50 -1.03
N GLU A 236 10.69 8.62 -1.14
CA GLU A 236 11.70 8.70 -2.20
C GLU A 236 11.06 8.46 -3.58
N LEU A 237 10.16 7.48 -3.70
CA LEU A 237 9.35 7.26 -4.92
C LEU A 237 8.60 8.54 -5.32
N GLY A 238 7.95 9.21 -4.36
CA GLY A 238 7.32 10.51 -4.60
C GLY A 238 8.30 11.55 -5.14
N THR A 239 9.49 11.64 -4.54
CA THR A 239 10.55 12.57 -4.94
C THR A 239 11.07 12.28 -6.34
N ARG A 240 11.23 11.00 -6.73
CA ARG A 240 11.64 10.63 -8.10
C ARG A 240 10.53 10.82 -9.13
N LEU A 241 9.26 10.62 -8.78
CA LEU A 241 8.14 10.97 -9.66
C LEU A 241 8.06 12.48 -9.95
N ALA A 242 8.66 13.33 -9.10
CA ALA A 242 8.69 14.78 -9.29
C ALA A 242 9.80 15.29 -10.22
N GLU A 243 10.81 14.50 -10.57
CA GLU A 243 11.94 14.92 -11.43
C GLU A 243 11.47 15.46 -12.79
N ASN A 244 10.43 14.84 -13.35
CA ASN A 244 9.85 15.17 -14.66
C ASN A 244 8.51 15.94 -14.53
N SER A 245 8.32 16.73 -13.47
CA SER A 245 7.07 17.48 -13.22
C SER A 245 7.32 18.98 -13.05
N ASP A 246 6.81 19.76 -13.99
CA ASP A 246 6.88 21.22 -13.95
C ASP A 246 6.12 21.83 -12.77
N ARG A 247 6.62 22.96 -12.29
CA ARG A 247 6.01 23.72 -11.18
C ARG A 247 4.64 24.29 -11.51
N GLU A 248 4.38 24.54 -12.80
CA GLU A 248 3.12 25.08 -13.30
C GLU A 248 2.06 23.98 -13.38
N ALA A 249 2.44 22.81 -13.92
CA ALA A 249 1.65 21.58 -13.92
C ALA A 249 1.50 20.92 -12.53
N PHE A 250 2.15 21.44 -11.47
CA PHE A 250 2.17 20.82 -10.13
C PHE A 250 0.77 20.47 -9.60
N ARG A 251 -0.21 21.36 -9.81
CA ARG A 251 -1.59 21.11 -9.35
C ARG A 251 -2.16 19.86 -9.99
N ASP A 252 -2.13 19.81 -11.31
CA ASP A 252 -2.83 18.81 -12.09
C ASP A 252 -2.11 17.47 -11.97
N ASN A 253 -0.78 17.47 -11.91
CA ASN A 253 0.02 16.29 -11.60
C ASN A 253 -0.22 15.78 -10.17
N ALA A 254 -0.41 16.65 -9.16
CA ALA A 254 -0.77 16.23 -7.80
C ALA A 254 -2.21 15.67 -7.73
N GLU A 255 -3.17 16.25 -8.44
CA GLU A 255 -4.56 15.76 -8.52
C GLU A 255 -4.66 14.47 -9.38
N LYS A 256 -3.74 14.26 -10.35
CA LYS A 256 -3.55 13.00 -11.10
C LYS A 256 -2.90 11.91 -10.25
N LEU A 257 -1.81 12.22 -9.54
CA LEU A 257 -1.08 11.29 -8.67
C LEU A 257 -1.95 10.86 -7.48
N GLY A 258 -2.70 11.79 -6.90
CA GLY A 258 -3.67 11.49 -5.85
C GLY A 258 -4.75 10.49 -6.27
N ARG A 259 -5.33 10.68 -7.47
CA ARG A 259 -6.28 9.71 -8.04
C ARG A 259 -5.61 8.36 -8.29
N TYR A 260 -4.39 8.35 -8.83
CA TYR A 260 -3.64 7.11 -9.05
C TYR A 260 -3.32 6.38 -7.72
N LEU A 261 -3.01 7.09 -6.63
CA LEU A 261 -2.87 6.51 -5.28
C LEU A 261 -4.22 6.06 -4.65
N GLY A 262 -5.35 6.26 -5.32
CA GLY A 262 -6.68 5.95 -4.78
C GLY A 262 -7.12 6.86 -3.63
N ILE A 263 -6.55 8.08 -3.55
CA ILE A 263 -6.99 9.13 -2.63
C ILE A 263 -8.29 9.70 -3.17
N GLU A 264 -9.35 9.65 -2.35
CA GLU A 264 -10.73 10.00 -2.73
C GLU A 264 -10.86 11.44 -3.22
N LYS A 265 -10.14 12.37 -2.59
CA LYS A 265 -10.05 13.76 -3.05
C LYS A 265 -8.68 14.34 -2.79
N VAL A 266 -8.10 14.96 -3.81
CA VAL A 266 -6.95 15.87 -3.67
C VAL A 266 -7.38 17.27 -4.08
N ALA A 267 -6.87 18.28 -3.39
CA ALA A 267 -7.04 19.68 -3.76
C ALA A 267 -5.79 20.48 -3.41
N VAL A 268 -5.23 21.21 -4.38
CA VAL A 268 -4.12 22.14 -4.16
C VAL A 268 -4.64 23.57 -4.03
N ARG A 269 -4.25 24.30 -2.97
CA ARG A 269 -4.62 25.70 -2.77
C ARG A 269 -3.45 26.57 -2.26
N LYS A 270 -3.50 27.87 -2.55
CA LYS A 270 -2.62 28.87 -1.92
C LYS A 270 -3.28 29.36 -0.62
N LYS A 271 -2.49 29.54 0.45
CA LYS A 271 -2.93 30.14 1.71
C LYS A 271 -1.85 31.11 2.20
N GLY A 272 -2.01 32.40 1.84
CA GLY A 272 -0.93 33.37 1.96
C GLY A 272 0.30 32.92 1.16
N LYS A 273 1.49 32.94 1.78
CA LYS A 273 2.75 32.50 1.15
C LYS A 273 2.93 30.96 1.09
N ALA A 274 2.05 30.19 1.72
CA ALA A 274 2.11 28.73 1.72
C ALA A 274 1.26 28.12 0.58
N THR A 275 1.71 26.97 0.06
CA THR A 275 0.83 26.07 -0.72
C THR A 275 0.35 24.97 0.24
N GLU A 276 -0.96 24.67 0.27
CA GLU A 276 -1.50 23.50 0.97
C GLU A 276 -1.98 22.49 -0.08
N VAL A 277 -1.51 21.24 0.01
CA VAL A 277 -2.16 20.08 -0.63
C VAL A 277 -3.02 19.41 0.43
N LEU A 278 -4.31 19.25 0.14
CA LEU A 278 -5.25 18.55 1.00
C LEU A 278 -5.58 17.19 0.37
N LEU A 279 -5.46 16.14 1.17
CA LEU A 279 -5.78 14.76 0.82
C LEU A 279 -6.94 14.30 1.71
N THR A 280 -8.02 13.79 1.13
CA THR A 280 -9.09 13.10 1.86
C THR A 280 -9.09 11.62 1.49
N PHE A 281 -9.18 10.78 2.51
CA PHE A 281 -9.25 9.33 2.38
C PHE A 281 -10.62 8.85 2.87
N GLY A 282 -11.33 8.14 1.99
CA GLY A 282 -12.63 7.54 2.32
C GLY A 282 -12.52 6.51 3.46
N HIS A 283 -13.67 6.15 4.02
CA HIS A 283 -13.71 5.30 5.22
C HIS A 283 -12.98 3.94 5.04
N GLY A 284 -13.10 3.31 3.87
CA GLY A 284 -12.46 2.04 3.57
C GLY A 284 -10.93 2.08 3.58
N SER A 285 -10.32 3.15 3.05
CA SER A 285 -8.85 3.34 3.03
C SER A 285 -8.31 4.07 4.28
N SER A 286 -9.18 4.39 5.25
CA SER A 286 -8.81 5.11 6.47
C SER A 286 -8.16 4.20 7.52
N VAL A 287 -6.94 3.75 7.19
CA VAL A 287 -6.02 3.03 8.08
C VAL A 287 -4.80 3.93 8.29
N ARG A 288 -4.42 4.21 9.55
CA ARG A 288 -3.38 5.21 9.88
C ARG A 288 -2.11 5.05 9.04
N ASN A 289 -1.56 3.84 8.99
CA ASN A 289 -0.28 3.58 8.32
C ASN A 289 -0.44 3.56 6.79
N PHE A 290 -1.58 3.12 6.24
CA PHE A 290 -1.88 3.23 4.81
C PHE A 290 -1.98 4.70 4.36
N VAL A 291 -2.66 5.52 5.16
CA VAL A 291 -2.76 6.97 4.97
C VAL A 291 -1.37 7.61 5.06
N SER A 292 -0.51 7.16 5.99
CA SER A 292 0.89 7.58 6.07
C SER A 292 1.65 7.27 4.76
N LEU A 293 1.73 6.00 4.33
CA LEU A 293 2.45 5.59 3.12
C LEU A 293 2.05 6.41 1.87
N ASN A 294 0.75 6.54 1.63
CA ASN A 294 0.21 7.28 0.49
C ASN A 294 0.47 8.79 0.62
N SER A 295 0.38 9.35 1.83
CA SER A 295 0.72 10.76 2.05
C SER A 295 2.21 11.04 1.92
N ALA A 296 3.09 10.06 2.17
CA ALA A 296 4.53 10.20 1.99
C ALA A 296 4.92 10.30 0.49
N VAL A 297 4.27 9.54 -0.41
CA VAL A 297 4.41 9.73 -1.87
C VAL A 297 4.04 11.17 -2.25
N MET A 298 2.89 11.65 -1.77
CA MET A 298 2.44 13.03 -2.02
C MET A 298 3.36 14.07 -1.37
N GLU A 299 4.03 13.74 -0.27
CA GLU A 299 4.98 14.61 0.42
C GLU A 299 6.29 14.75 -0.36
N GLY A 300 6.90 13.63 -0.76
CA GLY A 300 8.10 13.59 -1.60
C GLY A 300 7.86 14.23 -2.97
N PHE A 301 6.71 13.98 -3.59
CA PHE A 301 6.33 14.60 -4.86
C PHE A 301 6.22 16.13 -4.72
N ALA A 302 5.52 16.60 -3.70
CA ALA A 302 5.40 18.03 -3.42
C ALA A 302 6.72 18.68 -2.97
N LYS A 303 7.62 17.91 -2.35
CA LYS A 303 8.98 18.32 -2.02
C LYS A 303 9.82 18.53 -3.28
N GLY A 304 9.85 17.56 -4.19
CA GLY A 304 10.64 17.60 -5.42
C GLY A 304 10.28 18.79 -6.29
N VAL A 305 9.03 18.84 -6.79
CA VAL A 305 8.59 19.84 -7.77
C VAL A 305 8.79 21.27 -7.24
N LEU A 306 8.29 21.56 -6.03
CA LEU A 306 8.27 22.92 -5.49
C LEU A 306 9.52 23.29 -4.68
N ASN A 307 10.39 22.33 -4.36
CA ASN A 307 11.63 22.49 -3.58
C ASN A 307 11.46 23.27 -2.25
N LYS A 308 10.27 23.14 -1.65
CA LYS A 308 9.83 23.84 -0.43
C LYS A 308 10.14 23.04 0.83
N ASN A 309 9.92 23.64 2.00
CA ASN A 309 9.93 22.92 3.27
C ASN A 309 8.52 22.39 3.55
N VAL A 310 8.43 21.12 3.96
CA VAL A 310 7.15 20.42 4.10
C VAL A 310 6.79 20.23 5.56
N TYR A 311 5.49 20.33 5.87
CA TYR A 311 4.93 20.01 7.18
C TYR A 311 3.59 19.29 6.98
N VAL A 312 3.50 18.04 7.44
CA VAL A 312 2.31 17.20 7.27
C VAL A 312 1.49 17.15 8.55
N GLN A 313 0.22 17.56 8.48
CA GLN A 313 -0.75 17.38 9.55
C GLN A 313 -1.82 16.37 9.13
N ARG A 314 -1.81 15.19 9.76
CA ARG A 314 -2.80 14.12 9.58
C ARG A 314 -3.88 14.25 10.68
N ARG A 315 -5.16 14.18 10.33
CA ARG A 315 -6.31 14.22 11.26
C ARG A 315 -7.36 13.17 10.88
N LEU A 316 -8.06 12.62 11.86
CA LEU A 316 -9.37 11.98 11.63
C LEU A 316 -10.43 13.08 11.48
N ASN A 317 -11.39 12.88 10.57
CA ASN A 317 -12.57 13.73 10.40
C ASN A 317 -13.79 13.12 11.11
N GLY A 318 -14.89 13.89 11.19
CA GLY A 318 -16.12 13.47 11.87
C GLY A 318 -16.88 12.29 11.22
N GLN A 319 -16.49 11.88 10.02
CA GLN A 319 -17.07 10.76 9.27
C GLN A 319 -16.17 9.50 9.31
N HIS A 320 -15.24 9.44 10.27
CA HIS A 320 -14.23 8.39 10.39
C HIS A 320 -13.33 8.20 9.14
N GLY A 321 -13.22 9.23 8.30
CA GLY A 321 -12.21 9.35 7.25
C GLY A 321 -10.93 10.01 7.77
N TYR A 322 -9.82 9.89 7.04
CA TYR A 322 -8.63 10.71 7.27
C TYR A 322 -8.60 11.93 6.35
N SER A 323 -8.15 13.05 6.90
CA SER A 323 -7.76 14.23 6.14
C SER A 323 -6.31 14.58 6.46
N VAL A 324 -5.49 14.76 5.43
CA VAL A 324 -4.08 15.14 5.53
C VAL A 324 -3.88 16.49 4.87
N ILE A 325 -3.18 17.39 5.56
CA ILE A 325 -2.79 18.71 5.03
C ILE A 325 -1.27 18.72 4.94
N ILE A 326 -0.75 18.71 3.71
CA ILE A 326 0.67 18.88 3.40
C ILE A 326 0.90 20.37 3.16
N ARG A 327 1.57 21.04 4.10
CA ARG A 327 1.92 22.47 4.00
C ARG A 327 3.30 22.63 3.40
N LEU A 328 3.39 23.38 2.31
CA LEU A 328 4.62 23.70 1.61
C LEU A 328 4.95 25.16 1.89
N LEU A 329 5.81 25.36 2.88
CA LEU A 329 6.34 26.65 3.28
C LEU A 329 7.48 27.05 2.33
N PRO A 330 7.66 28.36 2.05
CA PRO A 330 8.92 28.83 1.45
C PRO A 330 10.10 28.25 2.21
N ARG A 331 11.20 27.92 1.51
CA ARG A 331 12.48 27.68 2.21
C ARG A 331 12.71 28.85 3.14
N SER A 332 12.95 28.57 4.43
CA SER A 332 13.39 29.61 5.35
C SER A 332 14.66 30.21 4.76
N ASN A 333 14.69 31.53 4.58
CA ASN A 333 15.92 32.25 4.30
C ASN A 333 16.77 32.25 5.56
N ALA A 334 17.31 31.07 5.89
CA ALA A 334 18.52 30.91 6.68
C ALA A 334 19.60 31.68 5.91
N ARG A 335 19.70 32.98 6.20
CA ARG A 335 20.84 33.79 5.78
C ARG A 335 22.07 32.99 6.16
N ARG A 336 22.84 32.53 5.16
CA ARG A 336 24.27 32.34 5.36
C ARG A 336 24.76 33.68 5.90
N LYS A 337 24.96 33.78 7.22
CA LYS A 337 25.97 34.71 7.73
C LYS A 337 27.22 34.32 6.95
N LYS A 338 27.72 35.22 6.11
CA LYS A 338 29.12 35.11 5.72
C LYS A 338 29.90 35.11 7.04
N ALA A 339 30.81 34.15 7.18
CA ALA A 339 31.88 34.27 8.16
C ALA A 339 32.76 35.48 7.76
#